data_AF-A0A8X7ZQK1-F1
#
_entry.id   AF-A0A8X7ZQK1-F1
#
_cell.length_a   1.000
_cell.length_b   1.000
_cell.length_c   1.000
_cell.angle_alpha   90.00
_cell.angle_beta   90.00
_cell.angle_gamma   90.00
#
_symmetry.space_group_name_H-M   'P 1'
#
loop_
_entity.id
_entity.type
_entity.pdbx_description
1 polymer ?
#
loop_
_entity_poly.entity_id
_entity_poly.type
_entity_poly.pdbx_seq_one_letter_code
_entity_poly.pdbx_strand_id
1 'polypeptide(L)'
;MFQLVQVSPEAKERAAEAKLRGDDAFRRKEYLTAVNDYTQAIDLDPSNATVLSNRSLSWMRLGQPDQALADARACKELTPEWSKAWYREGSALRLLQACLLLPFRFEEAANSFYEGVRLDPENKELVKSFREAVDAGRKFHGTDQGKS
;
A
#
# COMPACT_ATOMS: atom_id res chain seq x y z
N MET A 1 16.16 -27.47 -9.72
CA MET A 1 15.41 -28.31 -8.78
C MET A 1 14.93 -27.37 -7.67
N PHE A 2 13.67 -26.94 -7.70
CA PHE A 2 13.11 -26.11 -6.62
C PHE A 2 12.93 -27.02 -5.40
N GLN A 3 13.79 -26.86 -4.39
CA GLN A 3 13.58 -27.49 -3.10
C GLN A 3 12.34 -26.85 -2.49
N LEU A 4 11.24 -27.61 -2.42
CA LEU A 4 10.13 -27.30 -1.54
C LEU A 4 10.71 -27.23 -0.12
N VAL A 5 10.85 -26.03 0.42
CA VAL A 5 11.21 -25.82 1.83
C VAL A 5 10.21 -26.65 2.65
N GLN A 6 10.68 -27.77 3.20
CA GLN A 6 9.86 -28.64 4.03
C GLN A 6 9.68 -27.93 5.38
N VAL A 7 8.61 -27.17 5.51
CA VAL A 7 8.22 -26.52 6.75
C VAL A 7 7.74 -27.60 7.72
N SER A 8 8.36 -27.68 8.90
CA SER A 8 8.03 -28.71 9.90
C SER A 8 6.59 -28.53 10.42
N PRO A 9 5.92 -29.61 10.88
CA PRO A 9 4.59 -29.51 11.48
C PRO A 9 4.53 -28.48 12.62
N GLU A 10 5.57 -28.43 13.46
CA GLU A 10 5.67 -27.47 14.57
C GLU A 10 5.78 -26.03 14.08
N ALA A 11 6.48 -25.79 12.97
CA ALA A 11 6.56 -24.47 12.36
C ALA A 11 5.19 -24.06 11.77
N LYS A 12 4.45 -24.99 11.15
CA LYS A 12 3.08 -24.73 10.68
C LYS A 12 2.10 -24.43 11.81
N GLU A 13 2.24 -25.12 12.95
CA GLU A 13 1.43 -24.86 14.14
C GLU A 13 1.71 -23.45 14.69
N ARG A 14 2.98 -23.08 14.88
CA ARG A 14 3.35 -21.71 15.28
C ARG A 14 2.91 -20.65 14.27
N ALA A 15 2.97 -20.95 12.98
CA ALA A 15 2.47 -20.07 11.93
C ALA A 15 0.95 -19.87 12.06
N ALA A 16 0.21 -20.94 12.36
CA ALA A 16 -1.23 -20.87 12.58
C ALA A 16 -1.58 -20.04 13.83
N GLU A 17 -0.83 -20.18 14.92
CA GLU A 17 -0.99 -19.33 16.11
C GLU A 17 -0.71 -17.86 15.81
N ALA A 18 0.37 -17.57 15.08
CA ALA A 18 0.69 -16.21 14.64
C ALA A 18 -0.41 -15.63 13.75
N LYS A 19 -0.93 -16.42 12.80
CA LYS A 19 -2.10 -16.03 12.01
C LYS A 19 -3.32 -15.73 12.89
N LEU A 20 -3.60 -16.54 13.91
CA LEU A 20 -4.74 -16.31 14.81
C LEU A 20 -4.60 -15.01 15.60
N ARG A 21 -3.39 -14.70 16.09
CA ARG A 21 -3.11 -13.40 16.72
C ARG A 21 -3.31 -12.25 15.73
N GLY A 22 -2.82 -12.39 14.50
CA GLY A 22 -3.03 -11.39 13.45
C GLY A 22 -4.50 -11.19 13.10
N ASP A 23 -5.29 -12.26 13.02
CA ASP A 23 -6.73 -12.21 12.81
C ASP A 23 -7.45 -11.49 13.97
N ASP A 24 -7.00 -11.70 15.21
CA ASP A 24 -7.55 -11.04 16.38
C ASP A 24 -7.21 -9.54 16.42
N ALA A 25 -5.94 -9.19 16.20
CA ALA A 25 -5.49 -7.82 16.06
C ALA A 25 -6.24 -7.09 14.93
N PHE A 26 -6.46 -7.75 13.79
CA PHE A 26 -7.24 -7.19 12.68
C PHE A 26 -8.69 -6.89 13.08
N ARG A 27 -9.35 -7.80 13.82
CA ARG A 27 -10.71 -7.58 14.35
C ARG A 27 -10.77 -6.39 15.31
N ARG A 28 -9.71 -6.18 16.10
CA ARG A 28 -9.53 -5.02 16.99
C ARG A 28 -9.13 -3.74 16.23
N LYS A 29 -8.94 -3.81 14.90
CA LYS A 29 -8.45 -2.74 14.01
C LYS A 29 -7.02 -2.30 14.31
N GLU A 30 -6.24 -3.14 14.99
CA GLU A 30 -4.82 -2.94 15.28
C GLU A 30 -3.99 -3.42 14.07
N TYR A 31 -4.10 -2.69 12.95
CA TYR A 31 -3.61 -3.18 11.66
C TYR A 31 -2.08 -3.38 11.60
N LEU A 32 -1.30 -2.56 12.31
CA LEU A 32 0.15 -2.73 12.37
C LEU A 32 0.54 -3.98 13.18
N THR A 33 -0.14 -4.23 14.30
CA THR A 33 0.02 -5.47 15.08
C THR A 33 -0.35 -6.68 14.22
N ALA A 34 -1.47 -6.61 13.48
CA ALA A 34 -1.88 -7.66 12.57
C ALA A 34 -0.84 -7.94 11.49
N VAL A 35 -0.24 -6.90 10.90
CA VAL A 35 0.87 -7.04 9.94
C VAL A 35 2.06 -7.77 10.55
N ASN A 36 2.46 -7.43 11.78
CA ASN A 36 3.59 -8.07 12.44
C ASN A 36 3.33 -9.55 12.71
N ASP A 37 2.15 -9.89 13.24
CA ASP A 37 1.75 -11.27 13.48
C ASP A 37 1.63 -12.09 12.18
N TYR A 38 1.07 -11.49 11.11
CA TYR A 38 1.04 -12.14 9.80
C TYR A 38 2.42 -12.29 9.18
N THR A 39 3.35 -11.37 9.44
CA THR A 39 4.73 -11.49 8.98
C THR A 39 5.41 -12.65 9.67
N GLN A 40 5.25 -12.78 10.99
CA GLN A 40 5.75 -13.95 11.72
C GLN A 40 5.15 -15.27 11.17
N ALA A 41 3.85 -15.27 10.83
CA ALA A 41 3.22 -16.44 10.22
C ALA A 41 3.82 -16.79 8.85
N ILE A 42 4.13 -15.79 8.01
CA ILE A 42 4.76 -15.96 6.69
C ILE A 42 6.22 -16.43 6.82
N ASP A 43 6.97 -15.90 7.78
CA ASP A 43 8.36 -16.31 8.03
C ASP A 43 8.46 -17.78 8.47
N LEU A 44 7.43 -18.27 9.18
CA LEU A 44 7.31 -19.65 9.62
C LEU A 44 6.74 -20.57 8.52
N ASP A 45 5.72 -20.11 7.78
CA ASP A 45 5.10 -20.83 6.68
C ASP A 45 4.76 -19.89 5.50
N PRO A 46 5.65 -19.76 4.51
CA PRO A 46 5.42 -18.86 3.38
C PRO A 46 4.39 -19.41 2.37
N SER A 47 3.93 -20.65 2.52
CA SER A 47 3.01 -21.29 1.57
C SER A 47 1.53 -20.96 1.81
N ASN A 48 1.23 -20.22 2.88
CA ASN A 48 -0.15 -19.92 3.25
C ASN A 48 -0.68 -18.63 2.58
N ALA A 49 -1.29 -18.80 1.40
CA ALA A 49 -1.91 -17.70 0.64
C ALA A 49 -2.96 -16.89 1.44
N THR A 50 -3.64 -17.50 2.43
CA THR A 50 -4.61 -16.78 3.26
C THR A 50 -3.94 -15.70 4.10
N VAL A 51 -2.74 -15.97 4.62
CA VAL A 51 -1.99 -14.99 5.44
C VAL A 51 -1.57 -13.81 4.58
N LEU A 52 -1.07 -14.04 3.35
CA LEU A 52 -0.75 -12.98 2.39
C LEU A 52 -1.98 -12.13 2.04
N SER A 53 -3.14 -12.76 1.81
CA SER A 53 -4.41 -12.05 1.56
C SER A 53 -4.84 -11.16 2.73
N ASN A 54 -4.60 -11.61 3.96
CA ASN A 54 -4.95 -10.87 5.18
C ASN A 54 -3.94 -9.75 5.49
N ARG A 55 -2.64 -9.98 5.27
CA ARG A 55 -1.60 -8.96 5.41
C ARG A 55 -1.75 -7.86 4.35
N SER A 56 -2.05 -8.23 3.10
CA SER A 56 -2.42 -7.29 2.03
C SER A 56 -3.57 -6.37 2.45
N LEU A 57 -4.64 -6.94 3.03
CA LEU A 57 -5.75 -6.14 3.54
C LEU A 57 -5.33 -5.21 4.68
N SER A 58 -4.48 -5.68 5.58
CA SER A 58 -3.96 -4.87 6.70
C SER A 58 -3.13 -3.70 6.18
N TRP A 59 -2.27 -3.92 5.18
CA TRP A 59 -1.53 -2.85 4.49
C TRP A 59 -2.44 -1.83 3.80
N MET A 60 -3.52 -2.27 3.14
CA MET A 60 -4.51 -1.35 2.58
C MET A 60 -5.18 -0.48 3.66
N ARG A 61 -5.45 -1.05 4.84
CA ARG A 61 -6.01 -0.29 5.98
C ARG A 61 -5.02 0.70 6.59
N LEU A 62 -3.72 0.44 6.44
CA LEU A 62 -2.64 1.35 6.82
C LEU A 62 -2.27 2.38 5.74
N GLY A 63 -2.95 2.36 4.57
CA GLY A 63 -2.63 3.28 3.47
C GLY A 63 -1.29 2.98 2.80
N GLN A 64 -0.82 1.74 2.85
CA GLN A 64 0.44 1.28 2.24
C GLN A 64 0.14 0.41 0.99
N PRO A 65 -0.32 1.01 -0.13
CA PRO A 65 -0.79 0.27 -1.30
C PRO A 65 0.29 -0.58 -1.98
N ASP A 66 1.55 -0.14 -1.98
CA ASP A 66 2.66 -0.90 -2.59
C ASP A 66 2.90 -2.24 -1.88
N GLN A 67 2.95 -2.23 -0.54
CA GLN A 67 3.07 -3.44 0.27
C GLN A 67 1.84 -4.34 0.09
N ALA A 68 0.65 -3.74 0.06
CA ALA A 68 -0.59 -4.48 -0.19
C ALA A 68 -0.60 -5.18 -1.56
N LEU A 69 -0.07 -4.53 -2.59
CA LEU A 69 0.01 -5.05 -3.95
C LEU A 69 1.01 -6.21 -4.04
N ALA A 70 2.18 -6.08 -3.39
CA ALA A 70 3.16 -7.15 -3.32
C ALA A 70 2.57 -8.42 -2.71
N ASP A 71 1.93 -8.31 -1.54
CA ASP A 71 1.28 -9.44 -0.87
C ASP A 71 0.12 -10.03 -1.70
N ALA A 72 -0.67 -9.19 -2.37
CA ALA A 72 -1.76 -9.64 -3.22
C ALA A 72 -1.27 -10.45 -4.44
N ARG A 73 -0.15 -10.03 -5.04
CA ARG A 73 0.48 -10.75 -6.17
C ARG A 73 1.06 -12.08 -5.72
N ALA A 74 1.78 -12.11 -4.59
CA ALA A 74 2.26 -13.36 -4.01
C ALA A 74 1.11 -14.33 -3.68
N CYS A 75 0.01 -13.81 -3.11
CA CYS A 75 -1.20 -14.61 -2.86
C CYS A 75 -1.78 -15.20 -4.15
N LYS A 76 -1.80 -14.42 -5.23
CA LYS A 76 -2.29 -14.85 -6.55
C LYS A 76 -1.38 -15.90 -7.18
N GLU A 77 -0.07 -15.75 -7.04
CA GLU A 77 0.92 -16.73 -7.54
C GLU A 77 0.79 -18.08 -6.84
N LEU A 78 0.52 -18.08 -5.53
CA LEU A 78 0.29 -19.33 -4.77
C LEU A 78 -1.06 -19.98 -5.09
N THR A 79 -2.11 -19.19 -5.29
CA THR A 79 -3.47 -19.68 -5.51
C THR A 79 -4.20 -18.91 -6.62
N PRO A 80 -3.86 -19.15 -7.90
CA PRO A 80 -4.44 -18.40 -9.02
C PRO A 80 -5.94 -18.64 -9.21
N GLU A 81 -6.46 -19.79 -8.77
CA GLU A 81 -7.89 -20.12 -8.81
C GLU A 81 -8.71 -19.45 -7.70
N TRP A 82 -8.04 -18.79 -6.73
CA TRP A 82 -8.73 -18.15 -5.61
C TRP A 82 -9.15 -16.72 -5.97
N SER A 83 -10.44 -16.54 -6.25
CA SER A 83 -11.03 -15.24 -6.62
C SER A 83 -10.69 -14.09 -5.65
N LYS A 84 -10.53 -14.39 -4.35
CA LYS A 84 -10.15 -13.40 -3.34
C LYS A 84 -8.75 -12.82 -3.58
N ALA A 85 -7.81 -13.59 -4.14
CA ALA A 85 -6.47 -13.12 -4.45
C ALA A 85 -6.51 -12.02 -5.53
N TRP A 86 -7.26 -12.26 -6.62
CA TRP A 86 -7.50 -11.27 -7.68
C TRP A 86 -8.21 -10.02 -7.16
N TYR A 87 -9.21 -10.19 -6.29
CA TYR A 87 -9.90 -9.05 -5.67
C TYR A 87 -8.96 -8.20 -4.81
N ARG A 88 -8.02 -8.81 -4.08
CA ARG A 88 -7.00 -8.09 -3.30
C ARG A 88 -6.07 -7.30 -4.20
N GLU A 89 -5.61 -7.87 -5.30
CA GLU A 89 -4.75 -7.17 -6.26
C GLU A 89 -5.46 -5.96 -6.86
N GLY A 90 -6.71 -6.13 -7.33
CA GLY A 90 -7.50 -5.02 -7.87
C GLY A 90 -7.77 -3.93 -6.83
N SER A 91 -8.02 -4.31 -5.57
CA SER A 91 -8.20 -3.35 -4.48
C SER A 91 -6.91 -2.57 -4.17
N ALA A 92 -5.77 -3.26 -4.15
CA ALA A 92 -4.46 -2.66 -3.94
C ALA A 92 -4.09 -1.74 -5.11
N LEU A 93 -4.32 -2.14 -6.36
CA LEU A 93 -4.12 -1.31 -7.55
C LEU A 93 -5.01 -0.06 -7.54
N ARG A 94 -6.28 -0.19 -7.15
CA ARG A 94 -7.18 0.97 -7.02
C ARG A 94 -6.71 1.93 -5.93
N LEU A 95 -6.23 1.40 -4.80
CA LEU A 95 -5.66 2.21 -3.73
C LEU A 95 -4.34 2.86 -4.16
N LEU A 96 -3.49 2.13 -4.90
CA LEU A 96 -2.26 2.65 -5.47
C LEU A 96 -2.56 3.76 -6.47
N GLN A 97 -3.53 3.58 -7.36
CA GLN A 97 -3.98 4.62 -8.28
C GLN A 97 -4.51 5.85 -7.52
N ALA A 98 -5.30 5.67 -6.46
CA ALA A 98 -5.76 6.77 -5.62
C ALA A 98 -4.62 7.47 -4.87
N CYS A 99 -3.60 6.71 -4.44
CA CYS A 99 -2.41 7.23 -3.76
C CYS A 99 -1.47 7.95 -4.73
N LEU A 100 -1.27 7.43 -5.94
CA LEU A 100 -0.55 8.07 -7.05
C LEU A 100 -1.28 9.30 -7.61
N LEU A 101 -2.49 9.57 -7.12
CA LEU A 101 -3.30 10.74 -7.47
C LEU A 101 -3.40 11.80 -6.33
N LEU A 102 -2.63 11.69 -5.23
CA LEU A 102 -2.52 12.72 -4.16
C LEU A 102 -1.11 12.71 -3.51
N PRO A 103 -0.73 13.70 -2.67
CA PRO A 103 -0.32 15.09 -2.89
C PRO A 103 1.20 15.29 -3.12
N PHE A 104 2.01 14.22 -3.09
CA PHE A 104 3.49 14.28 -3.18
C PHE A 104 3.99 14.82 -4.54
N ARG A 105 3.12 14.76 -5.56
CA ARG A 105 3.41 15.25 -6.91
C ARG A 105 3.10 16.74 -7.11
N PHE A 106 2.37 17.42 -6.22
CA PHE A 106 2.16 18.86 -6.37
C PHE A 106 3.44 19.64 -6.09
N GLU A 107 4.21 19.23 -5.08
CA GLU A 107 5.51 19.83 -4.78
C GLU A 107 6.54 19.50 -5.87
N GLU A 108 6.61 18.25 -6.35
CA GLU A 108 7.48 17.88 -7.48
C GLU A 108 7.08 18.59 -8.79
N ALA A 109 5.77 18.70 -9.08
CA ALA A 109 5.26 19.41 -10.24
C ALA A 109 5.52 20.91 -10.12
N ALA A 110 5.29 21.52 -8.95
CA ALA A 110 5.63 22.91 -8.69
C ALA A 110 7.14 23.15 -8.83
N ASN A 111 7.98 22.25 -8.34
CA ASN A 111 9.44 22.34 -8.49
C ASN A 111 9.88 22.25 -9.96
N SER A 112 9.25 21.36 -10.73
CA SER A 112 9.54 21.20 -12.17
C SER A 112 9.10 22.42 -13.00
N PHE A 113 7.91 22.97 -12.72
CA PHE A 113 7.45 24.21 -13.37
C PHE A 113 8.27 25.44 -12.93
N TYR A 114 8.73 25.48 -11.68
CA TYR A 114 9.59 26.55 -11.17
C TYR A 114 10.91 26.64 -11.94
N GLU A 115 11.59 25.52 -12.20
CA GLU A 115 12.81 25.50 -13.02
C GLU A 115 12.53 25.97 -14.46
N GLY A 116 11.38 25.64 -15.04
CA GLY A 116 10.95 26.14 -16.35
C GLY A 116 10.74 27.67 -16.36
N VAL A 117 10.07 28.22 -15.34
CA VAL A 117 9.86 29.68 -15.20
C VAL A 117 11.18 30.43 -15.01
N ARG A 118 12.19 29.84 -14.36
CA ARG A 118 13.52 30.45 -14.22
C ARG A 118 14.24 30.63 -15.56
N LEU A 119 14.02 29.70 -16.50
CA LEU A 119 14.65 29.71 -17.82
C LEU A 119 13.92 30.64 -18.81
N ASP A 120 12.60 30.71 -18.73
CA ASP A 120 11.77 31.61 -19.55
C ASP A 120 10.65 32.27 -18.71
N PRO A 121 10.96 33.40 -18.05
CA PRO A 121 10.02 34.06 -17.14
C PRO A 121 8.82 34.73 -17.83
N GLU A 122 8.89 34.99 -19.14
CA GLU A 122 7.82 35.67 -19.89
C GLU A 122 6.75 34.68 -20.38
N ASN A 123 7.01 33.37 -20.27
CA ASN A 123 6.08 32.33 -20.64
C ASN A 123 4.89 32.22 -19.67
N LYS A 124 3.78 32.83 -20.09
CA LYS A 124 2.56 32.93 -19.29
C LYS A 124 1.94 31.57 -18.94
N GLU A 125 2.13 30.54 -19.76
CA GLU A 125 1.58 29.20 -19.52
C GLU A 125 2.34 28.51 -18.38
N LEU A 126 3.68 28.56 -18.40
CA LEU A 126 4.51 28.00 -17.33
C LEU A 126 4.22 28.67 -15.97
N VAL A 127 4.08 29.99 -15.96
CA VAL A 127 3.73 30.76 -14.76
C VAL A 127 2.35 30.38 -14.23
N LYS A 128 1.38 30.14 -15.13
CA LYS A 128 0.03 29.71 -14.77
C LYS A 128 0.03 28.29 -14.19
N SER A 129 0.67 27.33 -14.86
CA SER A 129 0.76 25.94 -14.40
C SER A 129 1.48 25.79 -13.06
N PHE A 130 2.56 26.57 -12.84
CA PHE A 130 3.24 26.63 -11.54
C PHE A 130 2.28 27.12 -10.44
N ARG A 131 1.55 28.21 -10.69
CA ARG A 131 0.59 28.77 -9.73
C ARG A 131 -0.53 27.78 -9.42
N GLU A 132 -1.07 27.11 -10.43
CA GLU A 132 -2.11 26.09 -10.25
C GLU A 132 -1.63 24.89 -9.45
N ALA A 133 -0.40 24.41 -9.68
CA ALA A 133 0.20 23.34 -8.90
C ALA A 133 0.40 23.73 -7.42
N VAL A 134 0.90 24.94 -7.17
CA VAL A 134 1.06 25.51 -5.82
C VAL A 134 -0.30 25.73 -5.14
N ASP A 135 -1.29 26.25 -5.86
CA ASP A 135 -2.63 26.51 -5.34
C ASP A 135 -3.40 25.21 -5.09
N ALA A 136 -3.19 24.16 -5.90
CA ALA A 136 -3.73 22.84 -5.65
C ALA A 136 -3.12 22.25 -4.36
N GLY A 137 -1.81 22.34 -4.18
CA GLY A 137 -1.15 21.99 -2.92
C GLY A 137 -1.66 22.79 -1.72
N ARG A 138 -1.80 24.12 -1.86
CA ARG A 138 -2.31 25.00 -0.81
C ARG A 138 -3.77 24.77 -0.46
N LYS A 139 -4.64 24.53 -1.44
CA LYS A 139 -6.07 24.21 -1.20
C LYS A 139 -6.18 22.87 -0.49
N PHE A 140 -5.35 21.90 -0.89
CA PHE A 140 -5.26 20.61 -0.22
C PHE A 140 -4.80 20.74 1.25
N HIS A 141 -3.78 21.58 1.54
CA HIS A 141 -3.33 21.84 2.92
C HIS A 141 -4.23 22.81 3.71
N GLY A 142 -4.93 23.72 3.02
CA GLY A 142 -5.78 24.75 3.61
C GLY A 142 -7.17 24.25 4.02
N THR A 143 -7.64 23.13 3.47
CA THR A 143 -8.86 22.45 3.93
C THR A 143 -8.71 21.76 5.29
N ASP A 144 -7.48 21.60 5.80
CA ASP A 144 -7.20 20.88 7.06
C ASP A 144 -7.10 21.79 8.31
N GLN A 145 -7.12 23.12 8.15
CA GLN A 145 -7.05 24.07 9.30
C GLN A 145 -8.36 24.84 9.57
N GLY A 146 -9.48 24.41 9.01
CA GLY A 146 -10.75 25.12 9.14
C GLY A 146 -11.95 24.22 9.41
N LYS A 147 -12.16 23.89 10.69
CA LYS A 147 -13.42 23.41 11.33
C LYS A 147 -13.68 21.90 11.22
N SER A 148 -13.89 21.15 12.32
CA SER A 148 -14.87 21.31 13.42
C SER A 148 -16.32 21.23 12.96
#